data_AF-A0A1U8PJL3-F1
#
_entry.id   AF-A0A1U8PJL3-F1
#
_cell.length_a   1.000
_cell.length_b   1.000
_cell.length_c   1.000
_cell.angle_alpha   90.00
_cell.angle_beta   90.00
_cell.angle_gamma   90.00
#
_symmetry.space_group_name_H-M   'P 1'
#
loop_
_entity.id
_entity.type
_entity.pdbx_description
1 polymer ?
#
loop_
_entity_poly.entity_id
_entity_poly.type
_entity_poly.pdbx_seq_one_letter_code
_entity_poly.pdbx_strand_id
1 'polypeptide(L)'
;MTTVVPTSEEDPVLPVVRFTADLSWADAGPEVAEPLVTRLCMEAQECMVMGRWLDLASLMLTSAELVFPKVSDKDLECIFTVICNLASKLENPDDELEMAKLISTKISQQPNDKPAMRLKILFNLYNLLEGPDSRFFVYMQALDLALNGKVIDHIVPSFKKIDSFLKEWNIGVKDQRNLFLTIANVLKENKSSGKDSFKFLTKYLATFSGEDSCVIGEAKEEAIRAVIEFVKAPDTFWCDLLDMPAVGQLEKDAKYALVYQLLKIFLTQRLDAYLEFQAANSTLMKSYGLVHEDCITKMRLMSLVDLGSNESGQIPYALIKDALRINDDEVELWIVKAITAKLIDCKMDQMNQVVIVSRCTERIFGQHQWHSLRLKLATWRGNVASLISTIQANKVVEEGSQAMQGMAIR
;
A
#
# COMPACT_ATOMS: atom_id res chain seq x y z
N MET A 1 -18.90 -11.68 -11.84
CA MET A 1 -18.58 -12.40 -13.09
C MET A 1 -19.80 -12.32 -13.97
N THR A 2 -19.71 -11.59 -15.07
CA THR A 2 -20.76 -11.52 -16.08
C THR A 2 -20.26 -12.36 -17.24
N THR A 3 -20.39 -13.68 -17.15
CA THR A 3 -20.06 -14.57 -18.25
C THR A 3 -21.16 -14.45 -19.30
N VAL A 4 -20.79 -14.04 -20.52
CA VAL A 4 -21.72 -14.08 -21.65
C VAL A 4 -22.00 -15.54 -21.96
N VAL A 5 -23.19 -16.00 -21.61
CA VAL A 5 -23.68 -17.33 -21.99
C VAL A 5 -24.27 -17.16 -23.40
N PRO A 6 -23.67 -17.74 -24.46
CA PRO A 6 -24.27 -17.67 -25.78
C PRO A 6 -25.56 -18.51 -25.77
N THR A 7 -26.71 -17.83 -25.86
CA THR A 7 -28.04 -18.45 -25.93
C THR A 7 -28.53 -18.67 -27.37
N SER A 8 -27.74 -18.26 -28.38
CA SER A 8 -28.04 -18.33 -29.81
C SER A 8 -26.80 -18.69 -30.64
N GLU A 9 -26.99 -19.25 -31.83
CA GLU A 9 -25.92 -19.57 -32.80
C GLU A 9 -25.26 -18.34 -33.45
N GLU A 10 -25.86 -17.15 -33.32
CA GLU A 10 -25.33 -15.91 -33.87
C GLU A 10 -24.27 -15.27 -32.94
N ASP A 11 -23.16 -14.82 -33.54
CA ASP A 11 -22.10 -14.11 -32.81
C ASP A 11 -22.62 -12.76 -32.30
N PRO A 12 -22.57 -12.48 -30.97
CA PRO A 12 -23.13 -11.28 -30.36
C PRO A 12 -22.49 -9.97 -30.84
N VAL A 13 -21.37 -10.04 -31.55
CA VAL A 13 -20.66 -8.89 -32.12
C VAL A 13 -21.51 -8.11 -33.13
N LEU A 14 -22.14 -8.79 -34.09
CA LEU A 14 -22.88 -8.11 -35.17
C LEU A 14 -24.14 -7.37 -34.66
N PRO A 15 -24.95 -7.94 -33.76
CA PRO A 15 -26.05 -7.22 -33.12
C PRO A 15 -25.59 -5.96 -32.35
N VAL A 16 -24.45 -6.03 -31.66
CA VAL A 16 -23.90 -4.89 -30.90
C VAL A 16 -23.39 -3.79 -31.83
N VAL A 17 -22.72 -4.15 -32.94
CA VAL A 17 -22.30 -3.19 -33.98
C VAL A 17 -23.51 -2.47 -34.55
N ARG A 18 -24.57 -3.23 -34.89
CA ARG A 18 -25.79 -2.64 -35.45
C ARG A 18 -26.46 -1.68 -34.46
N PHE A 19 -26.64 -2.11 -33.21
CA PHE A 19 -27.24 -1.29 -32.16
C PHE A 19 -26.47 0.01 -31.89
N THR A 20 -25.13 -0.06 -31.80
CA THR A 20 -24.30 1.12 -31.58
C THR A 20 -24.27 2.04 -32.80
N ALA A 21 -24.29 1.50 -34.02
CA ALA A 21 -24.38 2.28 -35.24
C ALA A 21 -25.74 3.01 -35.36
N ASP A 22 -26.85 2.32 -35.11
CA ASP A 22 -28.21 2.89 -35.14
C ASP A 22 -28.33 4.08 -34.17
N LEU A 23 -27.79 3.95 -32.96
CA LEU A 23 -27.81 5.01 -31.95
C LEU A 23 -26.84 6.16 -32.25
N SER A 24 -25.70 5.88 -32.90
CA SER A 24 -24.73 6.91 -33.30
C SER A 24 -25.33 7.85 -34.36
N TRP A 25 -26.11 7.29 -35.28
CA TRP A 25 -26.71 8.01 -36.40
C TRP A 25 -28.19 8.38 -36.19
N ALA A 26 -28.75 8.17 -34.99
CA ALA A 26 -30.16 8.45 -34.70
C ALA A 26 -30.60 9.90 -34.97
N ASP A 27 -29.65 10.86 -34.92
CA ASP A 27 -29.90 12.27 -35.19
C ASP A 27 -29.82 12.63 -36.69
N ALA A 28 -29.26 11.73 -37.52
CA ALA A 28 -29.26 11.83 -38.96
C ALA A 28 -30.48 11.04 -39.47
N GLY A 29 -31.41 11.68 -40.17
CA GLY A 29 -32.66 11.04 -40.61
C GLY A 29 -32.48 9.69 -41.33
N PRO A 30 -33.55 8.89 -41.45
CA PRO A 30 -33.49 7.47 -41.85
C PRO A 30 -32.77 7.24 -43.19
N GLU A 31 -32.87 8.17 -44.14
CA GLU A 31 -32.21 8.09 -45.45
C GLU A 31 -30.68 8.12 -45.40
N VAL A 32 -30.09 8.68 -44.32
CA VAL A 32 -28.63 8.77 -44.13
C VAL A 32 -28.12 7.72 -43.15
N ALA A 33 -28.91 7.40 -42.12
CA ALA A 33 -28.55 6.41 -41.10
C ALA A 33 -28.47 4.99 -41.66
N GLU A 34 -29.48 4.54 -42.41
CA GLU A 34 -29.60 3.14 -42.85
C GLU A 34 -28.46 2.67 -43.79
N PRO A 35 -27.98 3.47 -44.76
CA PRO A 35 -26.82 3.12 -45.58
C PRO A 35 -25.50 3.06 -44.79
N LEU A 36 -25.32 3.97 -43.81
CA LEU A 36 -24.12 4.04 -42.99
C LEU A 36 -24.04 2.89 -41.98
N VAL A 37 -25.17 2.53 -41.36
CA VAL A 37 -25.29 1.37 -40.47
C VAL A 37 -24.99 0.09 -41.24
N THR A 38 -25.58 -0.07 -42.43
CA THR A 38 -25.34 -1.25 -43.28
C THR A 38 -23.87 -1.36 -43.68
N ARG A 39 -23.23 -0.24 -44.01
CA ARG A 39 -21.79 -0.20 -44.33
C ARG A 39 -20.93 -0.62 -43.13
N LEU A 40 -21.19 -0.07 -41.93
CA LEU A 40 -20.44 -0.43 -40.72
C LEU A 40 -20.63 -1.91 -40.35
N CYS A 41 -21.84 -2.46 -40.52
CA CYS A 41 -22.08 -3.89 -40.34
C CYS A 41 -21.33 -4.76 -41.34
N MET A 42 -21.24 -4.35 -42.62
CA MET A 42 -20.46 -5.08 -43.63
C MET A 42 -18.96 -5.03 -43.33
N GLU A 43 -18.42 -3.86 -42.95
CA GLU A 43 -17.01 -3.70 -42.57
C GLU A 43 -16.68 -4.55 -41.33
N ALA A 44 -17.56 -4.60 -40.34
CA ALA A 44 -17.41 -5.47 -39.17
C ALA A 44 -17.42 -6.96 -39.54
N GLN A 45 -18.33 -7.38 -40.41
CA GLN A 45 -18.43 -8.76 -40.88
C GLN A 45 -17.18 -9.17 -41.70
N GLU A 46 -16.66 -8.27 -42.53
CA GLU A 46 -15.41 -8.50 -43.25
C GLU A 46 -14.22 -8.66 -42.29
N CYS A 47 -14.14 -7.84 -41.24
CA CYS A 47 -13.09 -7.96 -40.23
C CYS A 47 -13.18 -9.29 -39.47
N MET A 48 -14.38 -9.78 -39.17
CA MET A 48 -14.58 -11.10 -38.53
C MET A 48 -14.12 -12.26 -39.42
N VAL A 49 -14.48 -12.23 -40.71
CA VAL A 49 -14.11 -13.29 -41.67
C VAL A 49 -12.60 -13.31 -41.92
N MET A 50 -11.97 -12.14 -41.95
CA MET A 50 -10.53 -11.99 -42.18
C MET A 50 -9.67 -12.16 -40.92
N GLY A 51 -10.28 -12.40 -39.75
CA GLY A 51 -9.56 -12.52 -38.47
C GLY A 51 -8.91 -11.21 -37.99
N ARG A 52 -9.34 -10.06 -38.50
CA ARG A 52 -8.82 -8.72 -38.13
C ARG A 52 -9.52 -8.19 -36.89
N TRP A 53 -9.28 -8.83 -35.75
CA TRP A 53 -9.96 -8.53 -34.49
C TRP A 53 -9.63 -7.13 -33.93
N LEU A 54 -8.42 -6.63 -34.15
CA LEU A 54 -8.00 -5.28 -33.72
C LEU A 54 -8.77 -4.17 -34.45
N ASP A 55 -8.92 -4.28 -35.77
CA ASP A 55 -9.68 -3.32 -36.58
C ASP A 55 -11.16 -3.31 -36.18
N LEU A 56 -11.72 -4.49 -35.92
CA LEU A 56 -13.08 -4.66 -35.43
C LEU A 56 -13.28 -3.99 -34.05
N ALA A 57 -12.36 -4.22 -33.11
CA ALA A 57 -12.43 -3.59 -31.79
C ALA A 57 -12.34 -2.06 -31.90
N SER A 58 -11.48 -1.53 -32.77
CA SER A 58 -11.36 -0.09 -33.02
C SER A 58 -12.66 0.52 -33.55
N LEU A 59 -13.30 -0.14 -34.51
CA LEU A 59 -14.59 0.28 -35.09
C LEU A 59 -15.71 0.27 -34.04
N MET A 60 -15.78 -0.80 -33.25
CA MET A 60 -16.76 -0.94 -32.17
C MET A 60 -16.55 0.09 -31.06
N LEU A 61 -15.30 0.34 -30.64
CA LEU A 61 -14.96 1.33 -29.62
C LEU A 61 -15.32 2.74 -30.06
N THR A 62 -15.02 3.10 -31.32
CA THR A 62 -15.33 4.44 -31.85
C THR A 62 -16.84 4.67 -31.86
N SER A 63 -17.63 3.67 -32.25
CA SER A 63 -19.09 3.73 -32.24
C SER A 63 -19.64 3.76 -30.81
N ALA A 64 -19.06 2.97 -29.89
CA ALA A 64 -19.46 2.93 -28.49
C ALA A 64 -19.15 4.24 -27.75
N GLU A 65 -18.06 4.94 -28.08
CA GLU A 65 -17.72 6.26 -27.49
C GLU A 65 -18.76 7.33 -27.82
N LEU A 66 -19.27 7.35 -29.05
CA LEU A 66 -20.30 8.31 -29.48
C LEU A 66 -21.64 8.09 -28.78
N VAL A 67 -21.92 6.84 -28.42
CA VAL A 67 -23.17 6.38 -27.84
C VAL A 67 -23.14 6.40 -26.30
N PHE A 68 -21.94 6.48 -25.73
CA PHE A 68 -21.69 6.45 -24.28
C PHE A 68 -22.59 7.38 -23.45
N PRO A 69 -22.79 8.67 -23.80
CA PRO A 69 -23.65 9.56 -23.00
C PRO A 69 -25.16 9.34 -23.24
N LYS A 70 -25.55 8.66 -24.32
CA LYS A 70 -26.94 8.51 -24.77
C LYS A 70 -27.63 7.25 -24.24
N VAL A 71 -26.87 6.30 -23.68
CA VAL A 71 -27.34 4.94 -23.42
C VAL A 71 -27.41 4.60 -21.93
N SER A 72 -28.34 3.68 -21.60
CA SER A 72 -28.55 3.20 -20.24
C SER A 72 -27.34 2.42 -19.71
N ASP A 73 -27.14 2.40 -18.40
CA ASP A 73 -25.99 1.73 -17.79
C ASP A 73 -25.95 0.21 -18.07
N LYS A 74 -27.12 -0.42 -18.20
CA LYS A 74 -27.23 -1.86 -18.51
C LYS A 74 -26.79 -2.17 -19.93
N ASP A 75 -27.17 -1.34 -20.88
CA ASP A 75 -26.84 -1.53 -22.29
C ASP A 75 -25.34 -1.25 -22.52
N LEU A 76 -24.77 -0.25 -21.83
CA LEU A 76 -23.33 0.00 -21.83
C LEU A 76 -22.55 -1.20 -21.28
N GLU A 77 -23.03 -1.84 -20.19
CA GLU A 77 -22.40 -3.05 -19.67
C GLU A 77 -22.36 -4.16 -20.72
N CYS A 78 -23.47 -4.35 -21.44
CA CYS A 78 -23.58 -5.37 -22.47
C CYS A 78 -22.63 -5.09 -23.65
N ILE A 79 -22.67 -3.87 -24.20
CA ILE A 79 -21.82 -3.45 -25.33
C ILE A 79 -20.35 -3.66 -25.00
N PHE A 80 -19.89 -3.14 -23.86
CA PHE A 80 -18.48 -3.25 -23.49
C PHE A 80 -18.09 -4.66 -23.06
N THR A 81 -18.99 -5.48 -22.52
CA THR A 81 -18.69 -6.89 -22.26
C THR A 81 -18.44 -7.65 -23.57
N VAL A 82 -19.24 -7.39 -24.62
CA VAL A 82 -19.02 -8.00 -25.94
C VAL A 82 -17.71 -7.53 -26.56
N ILE A 83 -17.38 -6.23 -26.43
CA ILE A 83 -16.09 -5.69 -26.89
C ILE A 83 -14.92 -6.34 -26.11
N CYS A 84 -15.01 -6.47 -24.79
CA CYS A 84 -13.96 -7.10 -23.98
C CYS A 84 -13.80 -8.60 -24.28
N ASN A 85 -14.87 -9.31 -24.65
CA ASN A 85 -14.76 -10.71 -25.06
C ASN A 85 -13.97 -10.89 -26.37
N LEU A 86 -13.82 -9.85 -27.21
CA LEU A 86 -12.93 -9.94 -28.38
C LEU A 86 -11.48 -10.19 -27.95
N ALA A 87 -11.06 -9.68 -26.79
CA ALA A 87 -9.72 -9.93 -26.26
C ALA A 87 -9.49 -11.42 -25.94
N SER A 88 -10.52 -12.12 -25.43
CA SER A 88 -10.46 -13.56 -25.18
C SER A 88 -10.46 -14.44 -26.43
N LYS A 89 -10.77 -13.88 -27.61
CA LYS A 89 -10.71 -14.61 -28.90
C LYS A 89 -9.29 -14.61 -29.51
N LEU A 90 -8.34 -13.90 -28.91
CA LEU A 90 -6.96 -13.82 -29.38
C LEU A 90 -6.11 -14.89 -28.69
N GLU A 91 -5.49 -15.77 -29.48
CA GLU A 91 -4.60 -16.83 -28.96
C GLU A 91 -3.17 -16.34 -28.71
N ASN A 92 -2.77 -15.21 -29.33
CA ASN A 92 -1.43 -14.64 -29.23
C ASN A 92 -1.37 -13.59 -28.10
N PRO A 93 -0.46 -13.73 -27.12
CA PRO A 93 -0.33 -12.78 -26.01
C PRO A 93 0.03 -11.36 -26.44
N ASP A 94 0.79 -11.18 -27.53
CA ASP A 94 1.16 -9.85 -28.02
C ASP A 94 -0.05 -9.12 -28.62
N ASP A 95 -0.91 -9.83 -29.34
CA ASP A 95 -2.13 -9.26 -29.92
C ASP A 95 -3.18 -9.00 -28.82
N GLU A 96 -3.26 -9.87 -27.81
CA GLU A 96 -4.07 -9.67 -26.61
C GLU A 96 -3.66 -8.39 -25.87
N LEU A 97 -2.35 -8.13 -25.75
CA LEU A 97 -1.81 -6.93 -25.13
C LEU A 97 -2.16 -5.67 -25.93
N GLU A 98 -1.99 -5.68 -27.26
CA GLU A 98 -2.36 -4.54 -28.11
C GLU A 98 -3.86 -4.26 -28.08
N MET A 99 -4.70 -5.30 -28.04
CA MET A 99 -6.14 -5.14 -27.87
C MET A 99 -6.50 -4.57 -26.49
N ALA A 100 -5.87 -5.07 -25.43
CA ALA A 100 -6.06 -4.55 -24.08
C ALA A 100 -5.66 -3.07 -23.98
N LYS A 101 -4.53 -2.69 -24.60
CA LYS A 101 -4.08 -1.29 -24.70
C LYS A 101 -5.09 -0.41 -25.43
N LEU A 102 -5.60 -0.86 -26.57
CA LEU A 102 -6.58 -0.12 -27.36
C LEU A 102 -7.87 0.14 -26.56
N ILE A 103 -8.44 -0.92 -25.99
CA ILE A 103 -9.69 -0.85 -25.21
C ILE A 103 -9.52 0.05 -23.98
N SER A 104 -8.46 -0.17 -23.20
CA SER A 104 -8.24 0.58 -21.96
C SER A 104 -7.93 2.05 -22.22
N THR A 105 -7.09 2.36 -23.22
CA THR A 105 -6.78 3.75 -23.58
C THR A 105 -8.04 4.50 -23.98
N LYS A 106 -8.91 3.87 -24.79
CA LYS A 106 -10.17 4.45 -25.24
C LYS A 106 -11.15 4.71 -24.09
N ILE A 107 -11.31 3.75 -23.19
CA ILE A 107 -12.14 3.92 -21.98
C ILE A 107 -11.60 5.05 -21.10
N SER A 108 -10.29 5.24 -21.03
CA SER A 108 -9.63 6.29 -20.25
C SER A 108 -9.67 7.70 -20.86
N GLN A 109 -10.12 7.89 -22.12
CA GLN A 109 -10.11 9.21 -22.78
C GLN A 109 -11.06 10.24 -22.16
N GLN A 110 -12.15 9.81 -21.52
CA GLN A 110 -13.14 10.69 -20.88
C GLN A 110 -13.41 10.27 -19.42
N PRO A 111 -12.51 10.58 -18.49
CA PRO A 111 -12.58 10.07 -17.11
C PRO A 111 -13.70 10.69 -16.26
N ASN A 112 -14.26 11.83 -16.65
CA ASN A 112 -15.28 12.55 -15.87
C ASN A 112 -16.70 12.04 -16.07
N ASP A 113 -16.96 11.39 -17.19
CA ASP A 113 -18.26 10.82 -17.48
C ASP A 113 -18.35 9.42 -16.84
N LYS A 114 -19.46 9.08 -16.18
CA LYS A 114 -19.72 7.83 -15.43
C LYS A 114 -18.46 7.03 -14.98
N PRO A 115 -17.59 7.58 -14.10
CA PRO A 115 -16.28 7.00 -13.80
C PRO A 115 -16.37 5.60 -13.16
N ALA A 116 -17.36 5.37 -12.30
CA ALA A 116 -17.59 4.06 -11.68
C ALA A 116 -17.93 2.97 -12.72
N MET A 117 -18.64 3.34 -13.80
CA MET A 117 -19.00 2.40 -14.87
C MET A 117 -17.78 2.05 -15.72
N ARG A 118 -16.99 3.05 -16.10
CA ARG A 118 -15.71 2.84 -16.82
C ARG A 118 -14.76 1.94 -16.03
N LEU A 119 -14.66 2.17 -14.72
CA LEU A 119 -13.87 1.32 -13.83
C LEU A 119 -14.39 -0.13 -13.78
N LYS A 120 -15.71 -0.31 -13.72
CA LYS A 120 -16.35 -1.64 -13.78
C LYS A 120 -16.03 -2.38 -15.08
N ILE A 121 -16.04 -1.67 -16.22
CA ILE A 121 -15.68 -2.23 -17.52
C ILE A 121 -14.21 -2.65 -17.56
N LEU A 122 -13.29 -1.82 -17.05
CA LEU A 122 -11.86 -2.16 -16.97
C LEU A 122 -11.61 -3.39 -16.09
N PHE A 123 -12.32 -3.53 -14.97
CA PHE A 123 -12.25 -4.75 -14.16
C PHE A 123 -12.82 -5.97 -14.87
N ASN A 124 -13.84 -5.82 -15.72
CA ASN A 124 -14.33 -6.92 -16.54
C ASN A 124 -13.24 -7.36 -17.54
N LEU A 125 -12.62 -6.41 -18.24
CA LEU A 125 -11.49 -6.68 -19.12
C LEU A 125 -10.34 -7.39 -18.37
N TYR A 126 -9.94 -6.88 -17.20
CA TYR A 126 -8.89 -7.48 -16.37
C TYR A 126 -9.17 -8.97 -16.06
N ASN A 127 -10.41 -9.32 -15.76
CA ASN A 127 -10.79 -10.69 -15.41
C ASN A 127 -10.85 -11.64 -16.63
N LEU A 128 -11.01 -11.10 -17.85
CA LEU A 128 -11.08 -11.87 -19.09
C LEU A 128 -9.70 -12.12 -19.69
N LEU A 129 -8.74 -11.23 -19.43
CA LEU A 129 -7.37 -11.37 -19.92
C LEU A 129 -6.66 -12.54 -19.22
N GLU A 130 -5.81 -13.26 -19.94
CA GLU A 130 -4.96 -14.34 -19.39
C GLU A 130 -3.50 -13.89 -19.24
N GLY A 131 -3.03 -13.01 -20.15
CA GLY A 131 -1.67 -12.49 -20.14
C GLY A 131 -1.33 -11.63 -18.90
N PRO A 132 -0.19 -11.88 -18.21
CA PRO A 132 0.21 -11.13 -17.02
C PRO A 132 0.49 -9.65 -17.33
N ASP A 133 1.15 -9.35 -18.44
CA ASP A 133 1.49 -7.98 -18.86
C ASP A 133 0.23 -7.19 -19.25
N SER A 134 -0.72 -7.84 -19.93
CA SER A 134 -2.02 -7.27 -20.30
C SER A 134 -2.84 -6.91 -19.05
N ARG A 135 -2.88 -7.82 -18.06
CA ARG A 135 -3.52 -7.58 -16.77
C ARG A 135 -2.89 -6.42 -16.02
N PHE A 136 -1.55 -6.37 -15.97
CA PHE A 136 -0.83 -5.26 -15.34
C PHE A 136 -1.17 -3.91 -15.99
N PHE A 137 -1.14 -3.84 -17.32
CA PHE A 137 -1.44 -2.60 -18.05
C PHE A 137 -2.87 -2.10 -17.78
N VAL A 138 -3.86 -2.99 -17.86
CA VAL A 138 -5.27 -2.64 -17.58
C VAL A 138 -5.46 -2.19 -16.13
N TYR A 139 -4.75 -2.81 -15.20
CA TYR A 139 -4.81 -2.40 -13.78
C TYR A 139 -4.21 -1.01 -13.56
N MET A 140 -3.09 -0.69 -14.21
CA MET A 140 -2.51 0.66 -14.15
C MET A 140 -3.46 1.71 -14.72
N GLN A 141 -4.10 1.43 -15.87
CA GLN A 141 -5.13 2.31 -16.44
C GLN A 141 -6.35 2.47 -15.51
N ALA A 142 -6.75 1.42 -14.82
CA ALA A 142 -7.83 1.48 -13.83
C ALA A 142 -7.48 2.39 -12.64
N LEU A 143 -6.21 2.40 -12.19
CA LEU A 143 -5.74 3.31 -11.15
C LEU A 143 -5.77 4.77 -11.60
N ASP A 144 -5.27 5.06 -12.81
CA ASP A 144 -5.28 6.41 -13.37
C ASP A 144 -6.72 6.94 -13.58
N LEU A 145 -7.63 6.07 -14.03
CA LEU A 145 -9.05 6.41 -14.15
C LEU A 145 -9.70 6.64 -12.78
N ALA A 146 -9.33 5.86 -11.75
CA ALA A 146 -9.85 6.04 -10.41
C ALA A 146 -9.41 7.38 -9.79
N LEU A 147 -8.15 7.79 -10.03
CA LEU A 147 -7.63 9.11 -9.65
C LEU A 147 -8.40 10.23 -10.35
N ASN A 148 -8.43 10.22 -11.68
CA ASN A 148 -9.05 11.28 -12.47
C ASN A 148 -10.57 11.37 -12.24
N GLY A 149 -11.23 10.22 -12.11
CA GLY A 149 -12.67 10.11 -11.87
C GLY A 149 -13.10 10.29 -10.41
N LYS A 150 -12.16 10.47 -9.47
CA LYS A 150 -12.41 10.58 -8.01
C LYS A 150 -13.25 9.43 -7.42
N VAL A 151 -13.12 8.22 -7.98
CA VAL A 151 -13.84 7.00 -7.56
C VAL A 151 -12.94 6.02 -6.83
N ILE A 152 -12.09 6.56 -5.95
CA ILE A 152 -11.01 5.83 -5.27
C ILE A 152 -11.55 4.75 -4.33
N ASP A 153 -12.71 4.96 -3.72
CA ASP A 153 -13.28 4.01 -2.75
C ASP A 153 -13.57 2.62 -3.34
N HIS A 154 -13.80 2.55 -4.66
CA HIS A 154 -14.03 1.28 -5.35
C HIS A 154 -12.75 0.47 -5.59
N ILE A 155 -11.58 1.11 -5.63
CA ILE A 155 -10.29 0.43 -5.88
C ILE A 155 -9.56 0.06 -4.58
N VAL A 156 -9.79 0.77 -3.47
CA VAL A 156 -9.13 0.50 -2.18
C VAL A 156 -9.14 -0.99 -1.75
N PRO A 157 -10.22 -1.77 -1.94
CA PRO A 157 -10.22 -3.19 -1.58
C PRO A 157 -9.20 -4.04 -2.35
N SER A 158 -8.84 -3.67 -3.59
CA SER A 158 -7.89 -4.44 -4.40
C SER A 158 -6.46 -4.37 -3.85
N PHE A 159 -6.10 -3.30 -3.14
CA PHE A 159 -4.74 -3.12 -2.59
C PHE A 159 -4.35 -4.18 -1.57
N LYS A 160 -5.33 -4.82 -0.90
CA LYS A 160 -5.07 -5.94 0.00
C LYS A 160 -4.56 -7.19 -0.73
N LYS A 161 -4.83 -7.31 -2.03
CA LYS A 161 -4.43 -8.43 -2.89
C LYS A 161 -3.19 -8.11 -3.74
N ILE A 162 -2.55 -6.96 -3.52
CA ILE A 162 -1.42 -6.54 -4.36
C ILE A 162 -0.25 -7.54 -4.27
N ASP A 163 -0.01 -8.14 -3.10
CA ASP A 163 1.08 -9.09 -2.92
C ASP A 163 0.81 -10.43 -3.64
N SER A 164 -0.45 -10.77 -3.93
CA SER A 164 -0.79 -11.89 -4.81
C SER A 164 -0.66 -11.49 -6.28
N PHE A 165 -1.12 -10.30 -6.65
CA PHE A 165 -0.98 -9.79 -8.02
C PHE A 165 0.47 -9.65 -8.46
N LEU A 166 1.37 -9.21 -7.59
CA LEU A 166 2.81 -9.16 -7.89
C LEU A 166 3.40 -10.54 -8.21
N LYS A 167 2.90 -11.60 -7.57
CA LYS A 167 3.33 -12.98 -7.87
C LYS A 167 2.75 -13.49 -9.19
N GLU A 168 1.52 -13.09 -9.50
CA GLU A 168 0.83 -13.46 -10.74
C GLU A 168 1.43 -12.76 -11.96
N TRP A 169 1.72 -11.46 -11.85
CA TRP A 169 2.24 -10.67 -12.97
C TRP A 169 3.73 -10.88 -13.23
N ASN A 170 4.51 -11.30 -12.21
CA ASN A 170 5.95 -11.51 -12.32
C ASN A 170 6.71 -10.34 -12.99
N ILE A 171 6.32 -9.12 -12.64
CA ILE A 171 6.81 -7.88 -13.25
C ILE A 171 8.20 -7.48 -12.74
N GLY A 172 8.95 -6.77 -13.59
CA GLY A 172 10.27 -6.23 -13.25
C GLY A 172 10.21 -5.12 -12.20
N VAL A 173 11.35 -4.83 -11.57
CA VAL A 173 11.48 -3.85 -10.47
C VAL A 173 11.03 -2.43 -10.89
N LYS A 174 11.19 -2.06 -12.17
CA LYS A 174 10.75 -0.76 -12.71
C LYS A 174 9.22 -0.62 -12.71
N ASP A 175 8.51 -1.65 -13.13
CA ASP A 175 7.05 -1.64 -13.18
C ASP A 175 6.44 -1.75 -11.78
N GLN A 176 7.07 -2.52 -10.88
CA GLN A 176 6.71 -2.55 -9.46
C GLN A 176 6.82 -1.18 -8.81
N ARG A 177 7.88 -0.42 -9.16
CA ARG A 177 8.07 0.96 -8.70
C ARG A 177 6.92 1.86 -9.15
N ASN A 178 6.61 1.84 -10.43
CA ASN A 178 5.52 2.64 -10.98
C ASN A 178 4.19 2.30 -10.29
N LEU A 179 3.90 1.02 -10.13
CA LEU A 179 2.71 0.53 -9.44
C LEU A 179 2.61 1.04 -8.00
N PHE A 180 3.65 0.86 -7.19
CA PHE A 180 3.63 1.30 -5.79
C PHE A 180 3.48 2.82 -5.67
N LEU A 181 4.12 3.58 -6.56
CA LEU A 181 4.01 5.04 -6.60
C LEU A 181 2.58 5.47 -6.94
N THR A 182 1.97 4.89 -7.97
CA THR A 182 0.59 5.19 -8.36
C THR A 182 -0.39 4.83 -7.25
N ILE A 183 -0.22 3.68 -6.59
CA ILE A 183 -1.05 3.29 -5.44
C ILE A 183 -0.91 4.28 -4.27
N ALA A 184 0.32 4.70 -3.95
CA ALA A 184 0.54 5.70 -2.90
C ALA A 184 -0.14 7.03 -3.24
N ASN A 185 -0.08 7.47 -4.50
CA ASN A 185 -0.77 8.68 -4.97
C ASN A 185 -2.30 8.56 -4.83
N VAL A 186 -2.87 7.41 -5.21
CA VAL A 186 -4.32 7.11 -5.03
C VAL A 186 -4.72 7.17 -3.56
N LEU A 187 -3.94 6.55 -2.68
CA LEU A 187 -4.23 6.48 -1.25
C LEU A 187 -4.05 7.82 -0.52
N LYS A 188 -3.22 8.71 -1.06
CA LYS A 188 -3.01 10.06 -0.53
C LYS A 188 -4.23 10.95 -0.72
N GLU A 189 -4.90 10.86 -1.87
CA GLU A 189 -6.11 11.65 -2.12
C GLU A 189 -7.30 11.21 -1.25
N ASN A 190 -7.30 9.94 -0.84
CA ASN A 190 -8.29 9.43 0.11
C ASN A 190 -7.90 9.79 1.56
N LYS A 191 -8.70 10.66 2.18
CA LYS A 191 -8.50 11.16 3.56
C LYS A 191 -8.44 10.06 4.61
N SER A 192 -8.92 8.85 4.31
CA SER A 192 -9.06 7.76 5.28
C SER A 192 -7.88 6.76 5.31
N SER A 193 -6.96 6.84 4.34
CA SER A 193 -5.94 5.79 4.11
C SER A 193 -4.48 6.24 4.20
N GLY A 194 -4.17 7.30 4.96
CA GLY A 194 -2.79 7.82 5.09
C GLY A 194 -1.76 6.78 5.56
N LYS A 195 -2.15 5.85 6.44
CA LYS A 195 -1.27 4.75 6.86
C LYS A 195 -0.90 3.80 5.73
N ASP A 196 -1.87 3.48 4.89
CA ASP A 196 -1.65 2.54 3.79
C ASP A 196 -0.84 3.22 2.68
N SER A 197 -1.08 4.51 2.41
CA SER A 197 -0.19 5.36 1.58
C SER A 197 1.27 5.25 2.05
N PHE A 198 1.52 5.50 3.33
CA PHE A 198 2.86 5.43 3.91
C PHE A 198 3.51 4.03 3.77
N LYS A 199 2.75 2.95 3.97
CA LYS A 199 3.24 1.59 3.77
C LYS A 199 3.64 1.33 2.32
N PHE A 200 2.81 1.73 1.36
CA PHE A 200 3.11 1.57 -0.07
C PHE A 200 4.29 2.41 -0.52
N LEU A 201 4.42 3.63 0.02
CA LEU A 201 5.58 4.48 -0.22
C LEU A 201 6.87 3.88 0.37
N THR A 202 6.77 3.24 1.53
CA THR A 202 7.89 2.48 2.13
C THR A 202 8.27 1.28 1.26
N LYS A 203 7.28 0.54 0.71
CA LYS A 203 7.52 -0.55 -0.26
C LYS A 203 8.19 -0.01 -1.54
N TYR A 204 7.73 1.13 -2.06
CA TYR A 204 8.34 1.81 -3.21
C TYR A 204 9.82 2.12 -2.94
N LEU A 205 10.14 2.78 -1.81
CA LEU A 205 11.53 3.13 -1.48
C LEU A 205 12.42 1.90 -1.29
N ALA A 206 11.87 0.80 -0.77
CA ALA A 206 12.61 -0.45 -0.59
C ALA A 206 13.07 -1.07 -1.93
N THR A 207 12.34 -0.85 -3.03
CA THR A 207 12.72 -1.38 -4.36
C THR A 207 14.03 -0.80 -4.91
N PHE A 208 14.50 0.35 -4.40
CA PHE A 208 15.77 0.96 -4.82
C PHE A 208 16.99 0.35 -4.11
N SER A 209 16.79 -0.65 -3.24
CA SER A 209 17.86 -1.31 -2.52
C SER A 209 18.77 -2.09 -3.48
N GLY A 210 20.01 -1.62 -3.66
CA GLY A 210 20.98 -2.24 -4.55
C GLY A 210 21.01 -1.71 -5.98
N GLU A 211 20.26 -0.64 -6.28
CA GLU A 211 20.31 0.04 -7.59
C GLU A 211 21.38 1.14 -7.65
N ASP A 212 21.66 1.62 -8.87
CA ASP A 212 22.66 2.65 -9.11
C ASP A 212 22.26 4.02 -8.54
N SER A 213 23.27 4.82 -8.18
CA SER A 213 23.09 6.16 -7.59
C SER A 213 22.24 7.12 -8.43
N CYS A 214 22.26 6.99 -9.76
CA CYS A 214 21.43 7.80 -10.66
C CYS A 214 19.94 7.50 -10.47
N VAL A 215 19.58 6.22 -10.34
CA VAL A 215 18.19 5.76 -10.23
C VAL A 215 17.65 6.02 -8.83
N ILE A 216 18.51 5.89 -7.82
CA ILE A 216 18.20 6.32 -6.45
C ILE A 216 17.86 7.82 -6.42
N GLY A 217 18.51 8.64 -7.24
CA GLY A 217 18.25 10.08 -7.35
C GLY A 217 16.81 10.45 -7.74
N GLU A 218 16.12 9.60 -8.49
CA GLU A 218 14.71 9.82 -8.90
C GLU A 218 13.75 9.74 -7.70
N ALA A 219 14.09 8.95 -6.68
CA ALA A 219 13.26 8.73 -5.50
C ALA A 219 13.34 9.84 -4.44
N LYS A 220 14.10 10.93 -4.66
CA LYS A 220 14.34 11.97 -3.64
C LYS A 220 13.06 12.66 -3.16
N GLU A 221 12.22 13.09 -4.09
CA GLU A 221 10.96 13.78 -3.77
C GLU A 221 10.00 12.86 -2.99
N GLU A 222 9.99 11.60 -3.39
CA GLU A 222 9.20 10.53 -2.79
C GLU A 222 9.71 10.12 -1.41
N ALA A 223 11.03 10.11 -1.21
CA ALA A 223 11.65 9.89 0.09
C ALA A 223 11.29 11.01 1.08
N ILE A 224 11.33 12.27 0.64
CA ILE A 224 10.89 13.41 1.45
C ILE A 224 9.42 13.28 1.80
N ARG A 225 8.59 12.92 0.82
CA ARG A 225 7.16 12.68 1.05
C ARG A 225 6.95 11.63 2.14
N ALA A 226 7.70 10.53 2.12
CA ALA A 226 7.63 9.50 3.15
C ALA A 226 8.01 10.04 4.53
N VAL A 227 9.06 10.84 4.62
CA VAL A 227 9.46 11.47 5.89
C VAL A 227 8.38 12.40 6.42
N ILE A 228 7.80 13.24 5.57
CA ILE A 228 6.75 14.18 5.99
C ILE A 228 5.48 13.43 6.39
N GLU A 229 5.07 12.39 5.65
CA GLU A 229 3.94 11.54 6.02
C GLU A 229 4.17 10.82 7.35
N PHE A 230 5.39 10.31 7.57
CA PHE A 230 5.78 9.73 8.85
C PHE A 230 5.64 10.75 9.98
N VAL A 231 6.18 11.96 9.84
CA VAL A 231 6.11 12.99 10.89
C VAL A 231 4.65 13.40 11.17
N LYS A 232 3.81 13.52 10.13
CA LYS A 232 2.39 13.87 10.25
C LYS A 232 1.53 12.77 10.86
N ALA A 233 1.89 11.49 10.67
CA ALA A 233 1.10 10.37 11.17
C ALA A 233 1.15 10.32 12.71
N PRO A 234 0.03 10.55 13.43
CA PRO A 234 0.03 10.63 14.89
C PRO A 234 0.23 9.28 15.59
N ASP A 235 0.06 8.18 14.85
CA ASP A 235 0.01 6.81 15.37
C ASP A 235 1.09 5.89 14.80
N THR A 236 2.01 6.43 14.00
CA THR A 236 3.15 5.69 13.45
C THR A 236 4.42 6.15 14.17
N PHE A 237 4.93 5.34 15.10
CA PHE A 237 6.03 5.74 15.99
C PHE A 237 7.39 5.09 15.68
N TRP A 238 7.43 4.19 14.70
CA TRP A 238 8.64 3.50 14.25
C TRP A 238 8.63 3.44 12.73
N CYS A 239 9.81 3.46 12.11
CA CYS A 239 9.97 3.21 10.68
C CYS A 239 11.42 2.86 10.35
N ASP A 240 11.61 2.04 9.32
CA ASP A 240 12.93 1.59 8.85
C ASP A 240 13.49 2.50 7.73
N LEU A 241 12.94 3.72 7.60
CA LEU A 241 13.31 4.64 6.52
C LEU A 241 14.80 5.02 6.53
N LEU A 242 15.45 5.09 7.70
CA LEU A 242 16.87 5.44 7.81
C LEU A 242 17.79 4.41 7.15
N ASP A 243 17.39 3.14 7.12
CA ASP A 243 18.19 2.06 6.54
C ASP A 243 18.08 1.99 5.00
N MET A 244 17.14 2.76 4.42
CA MET A 244 16.90 2.77 2.98
C MET A 244 17.89 3.67 2.23
N PRO A 245 18.58 3.17 1.17
CA PRO A 245 19.52 3.98 0.38
C PRO A 245 18.88 5.24 -0.22
N ALA A 246 17.61 5.15 -0.62
CA ALA A 246 16.84 6.26 -1.18
C ALA A 246 16.58 7.41 -0.18
N VAL A 247 16.63 7.13 1.12
CA VAL A 247 16.52 8.14 2.18
C VAL A 247 17.91 8.59 2.62
N GLY A 248 18.88 7.68 2.70
CA GLY A 248 20.27 7.99 3.05
C GLY A 248 20.96 8.98 2.10
N GLN A 249 20.59 8.99 0.81
CA GLN A 249 21.11 10.00 -0.13
C GLN A 249 20.74 11.45 0.25
N LEU A 250 19.64 11.65 0.99
CA LEU A 250 19.15 12.99 1.36
C LEU A 250 20.12 13.67 2.33
N GLU A 251 20.91 12.92 3.09
CA GLU A 251 21.92 13.45 4.00
C GLU A 251 22.98 14.30 3.27
N LYS A 252 23.31 13.93 2.03
CA LYS A 252 24.32 14.61 1.22
C LYS A 252 23.75 15.74 0.36
N ASP A 253 22.42 15.92 0.36
CA ASP A 253 21.74 16.88 -0.51
C ASP A 253 21.53 18.23 0.21
N ALA A 254 22.02 19.32 -0.38
CA ALA A 254 21.93 20.65 0.22
C ALA A 254 20.49 21.13 0.46
N LYS A 255 19.52 20.66 -0.33
CA LYS A 255 18.12 21.07 -0.21
C LYS A 255 17.34 20.22 0.79
N TYR A 256 17.71 18.96 0.95
CA TYR A 256 16.91 17.95 1.66
C TYR A 256 17.57 17.40 2.93
N ALA A 257 18.82 17.75 3.20
CA ALA A 257 19.54 17.36 4.42
C ALA A 257 18.78 17.72 5.70
N LEU A 258 18.08 18.86 5.73
CA LEU A 258 17.28 19.27 6.88
C LEU A 258 16.10 18.33 7.16
N VAL A 259 15.49 17.77 6.11
CA VAL A 259 14.39 16.79 6.25
C VAL A 259 14.93 15.46 6.77
N TYR A 260 16.11 15.04 6.29
CA TYR A 260 16.79 13.87 6.82
C TYR A 260 17.19 14.04 8.28
N GLN A 261 17.71 15.22 8.65
CA GLN A 261 18.02 15.56 10.04
C GLN A 261 16.77 15.50 10.92
N LEU A 262 15.63 15.99 10.43
CA LEU A 262 14.35 15.88 11.14
C LEU A 262 13.95 14.42 11.38
N LEU A 263 14.06 13.55 10.36
CA LEU A 263 13.80 12.11 10.50
C LEU A 263 14.72 11.49 11.58
N LYS A 264 16.01 11.80 11.52
CA LYS A 264 17.01 11.33 12.49
C LYS A 264 16.66 11.76 13.91
N ILE A 265 16.23 13.02 14.10
CA ILE A 265 15.79 13.51 15.41
C ILE A 265 14.61 12.70 15.95
N PHE A 266 13.59 12.45 15.14
CA PHE A 266 12.41 11.69 15.57
C PHE A 266 12.75 10.24 15.96
N LEU A 267 13.64 9.60 15.23
CA LEU A 267 13.95 8.19 15.45
C LEU A 267 15.04 7.95 16.50
N THR A 268 16.06 8.83 16.59
CA THR A 268 17.24 8.59 17.46
C THR A 268 17.39 9.57 18.61
N GLN A 269 16.68 10.70 18.62
CA GLN A 269 16.89 11.77 19.62
C GLN A 269 15.62 12.05 20.44
N ARG A 270 15.72 13.00 21.37
CA ARG A 270 14.65 13.40 22.31
C ARG A 270 14.08 14.77 21.94
N LEU A 271 13.07 15.18 22.71
CA LEU A 271 12.33 16.43 22.52
C LEU A 271 13.24 17.67 22.46
N ASP A 272 14.30 17.75 23.27
CA ASP A 272 15.21 18.91 23.31
C ASP A 272 15.80 19.23 21.94
N ALA A 273 16.31 18.20 21.24
CA ALA A 273 16.90 18.35 19.92
C ALA A 273 15.86 18.77 18.87
N TYR A 274 14.61 18.32 19.01
CA TYR A 274 13.52 18.76 18.14
C TYR A 274 13.19 20.25 18.36
N LEU A 275 13.17 20.73 19.61
CA LEU A 275 12.92 22.13 19.92
C LEU A 275 14.03 23.04 19.38
N GLU A 276 15.29 22.64 19.53
CA GLU A 276 16.43 23.36 18.92
C GLU A 276 16.33 23.40 17.40
N PHE A 277 15.99 22.28 16.78
CA PHE A 277 15.80 22.20 15.34
C PHE A 277 14.65 23.09 14.85
N GLN A 278 13.52 23.11 15.57
CA GLN A 278 12.37 23.93 15.24
C GLN A 278 12.67 25.42 15.39
N ALA A 279 13.41 25.82 16.43
CA ALA A 279 13.83 27.21 16.62
C ALA A 279 14.70 27.70 15.47
N ALA A 280 15.60 26.85 14.97
CA ALA A 280 16.48 27.16 13.83
C ALA A 280 15.76 27.09 12.46
N ASN A 281 14.73 26.25 12.29
CA ASN A 281 14.15 25.90 10.98
C ASN A 281 12.62 26.05 10.89
N SER A 282 12.03 26.99 11.65
CA SER A 282 10.57 27.16 11.73
C SER A 282 9.86 27.40 10.39
N THR A 283 10.53 28.03 9.42
CA THR A 283 10.02 28.27 8.07
C THR A 283 9.83 26.98 7.26
N LEU A 284 10.77 26.04 7.40
CA LEU A 284 10.75 24.74 6.74
C LEU A 284 9.59 23.87 7.24
N MET A 285 9.30 23.92 8.54
CA MET A 285 8.14 23.19 9.10
C MET A 285 6.82 23.69 8.48
N LYS A 286 6.68 25.01 8.33
CA LYS A 286 5.50 25.62 7.72
C LYS A 286 5.38 25.28 6.24
N SER A 287 6.48 25.26 5.47
CA SER A 287 6.43 24.93 4.04
C SER A 287 5.93 23.51 3.77
N TYR A 288 6.24 22.55 4.64
CA TYR A 288 5.75 21.17 4.53
C TYR A 288 4.39 20.94 5.21
N GLY A 289 3.79 21.98 5.78
CA GLY A 289 2.50 21.91 6.48
C GLY A 289 2.57 21.03 7.74
N LEU A 290 3.70 21.05 8.45
CA LEU A 290 3.86 20.38 9.73
C LEU A 290 3.31 21.27 10.85
N VAL A 291 2.36 20.75 11.61
CA VAL A 291 1.81 21.43 12.78
C VAL A 291 2.74 21.17 13.97
N HIS A 292 3.22 22.25 14.59
CA HIS A 292 4.19 22.16 15.69
C HIS A 292 3.66 21.37 16.89
N GLU A 293 2.41 21.61 17.29
CA GLU A 293 1.77 20.94 18.42
C GLU A 293 1.65 19.42 18.23
N ASP A 294 1.32 18.98 17.01
CA ASP A 294 1.24 17.56 16.67
C ASP A 294 2.63 16.91 16.74
N CYS A 295 3.64 17.61 16.22
CA CYS A 295 5.04 17.17 16.26
C CYS A 295 5.55 17.08 17.71
N ILE A 296 5.26 18.07 18.56
CA ILE A 296 5.61 18.04 19.99
C ILE A 296 4.94 16.86 20.67
N THR A 297 3.64 16.67 20.43
CA THR A 297 2.87 15.59 21.06
C THR A 297 3.48 14.23 20.72
N LYS A 298 3.81 14.03 19.45
CA LYS A 298 4.48 12.82 18.97
C LYS A 298 5.88 12.66 19.57
N MET A 299 6.69 13.72 19.60
CA MET A 299 8.04 13.71 20.16
C MET A 299 8.06 13.47 21.67
N ARG A 300 7.07 13.96 22.41
CA ARG A 300 6.88 13.67 23.83
C ARG A 300 6.64 12.17 24.05
N LEU A 301 5.68 11.59 23.35
CA LEU A 301 5.42 10.14 23.43
C LEU A 301 6.65 9.32 23.07
N MET A 302 7.32 9.68 21.97
CA MET A 302 8.58 9.05 21.57
C MET A 302 9.64 9.16 22.67
N SER A 303 9.89 10.36 23.21
CA SER A 303 10.89 10.59 24.27
C SER A 303 10.61 9.76 25.51
N LEU A 304 9.35 9.63 25.91
CA LEU A 304 8.95 8.78 27.03
C LEU A 304 9.27 7.30 26.78
N VAL A 305 9.06 6.81 25.55
CA VAL A 305 9.38 5.43 25.18
C VAL A 305 10.88 5.15 25.26
N ASP A 306 11.70 6.07 24.77
CA ASP A 306 13.17 5.97 24.85
C ASP A 306 13.68 5.94 26.29
N LEU A 307 13.06 6.69 27.20
CA LEU A 307 13.38 6.59 28.64
C LEU A 307 13.08 5.22 29.22
N GLY A 308 12.02 4.55 28.75
CA GLY A 308 11.63 3.23 29.20
C GLY A 308 12.42 2.07 28.60
N SER A 309 13.16 2.30 27.51
CA SER A 309 14.11 1.33 26.95
C SER A 309 15.39 1.17 27.79
N ASN A 310 15.60 2.02 28.80
CA ASN A 310 16.73 1.90 29.73
C ASN A 310 16.64 0.63 30.59
N GLU A 311 17.80 0.03 30.89
CA GLU A 311 17.90 -1.29 31.53
C GLU A 311 17.35 -1.36 32.96
N SER A 312 17.19 -0.24 33.66
CA SER A 312 16.66 -0.20 35.02
C SER A 312 15.18 -0.59 35.11
N GLY A 313 14.41 -0.43 34.03
CA GLY A 313 12.95 -0.65 34.01
C GLY A 313 12.18 0.25 34.98
N GLN A 314 12.84 1.23 35.63
CA GLN A 314 12.25 2.17 36.58
C GLN A 314 12.62 3.60 36.16
N ILE A 315 11.61 4.46 36.02
CA ILE A 315 11.77 5.84 35.59
C ILE A 315 11.19 6.78 36.65
N PRO A 316 11.99 7.66 37.27
CA PRO A 316 11.49 8.70 38.17
C PRO A 316 10.63 9.75 37.45
N TYR A 317 9.59 10.26 38.12
CA TYR A 317 8.71 11.29 37.57
C TYR A 317 9.47 12.58 37.23
N ALA A 318 10.45 12.96 38.05
CA ALA A 318 11.31 14.12 37.78
C ALA A 318 12.03 14.01 36.43
N LEU A 319 12.53 12.81 36.10
CA LEU A 319 13.23 12.58 34.85
C LEU A 319 12.26 12.63 33.65
N ILE A 320 11.03 12.16 33.82
CA ILE A 320 9.96 12.24 32.81
C ILE A 320 9.58 13.71 32.56
N LYS A 321 9.38 14.47 33.64
CA LYS A 321 9.06 15.90 33.60
C LYS A 321 10.11 16.69 32.81
N ASP A 322 11.38 16.51 33.16
CA ASP A 322 12.50 17.22 32.54
C ASP A 322 12.61 16.87 31.05
N ALA A 323 12.52 15.57 30.70
CA ALA A 323 12.64 15.11 29.32
C ALA A 323 11.46 15.51 28.41
N LEU A 324 10.24 15.63 28.97
CA LEU A 324 9.04 16.01 28.23
C LEU A 324 8.76 17.52 28.25
N ARG A 325 9.46 18.27 29.12
CA ARG A 325 9.23 19.69 29.43
C ARG A 325 7.75 19.96 29.70
N ILE A 326 7.23 19.31 30.73
CA ILE A 326 5.83 19.40 31.19
C ILE A 326 5.75 19.76 32.66
N ASN A 327 4.56 20.09 33.14
CA ASN A 327 4.31 20.30 34.56
C ASN A 327 4.14 18.97 35.31
N ASP A 328 4.29 19.00 36.64
CA ASP A 328 4.23 17.80 37.49
C ASP A 328 2.85 17.10 37.43
N ASP A 329 1.78 17.88 37.26
CA ASP A 329 0.40 17.41 37.16
C ASP A 329 0.08 16.71 35.84
N GLU A 330 0.90 16.91 34.80
CA GLU A 330 0.67 16.31 33.47
C GLU A 330 1.40 14.97 33.27
N VAL A 331 2.34 14.61 34.16
CA VAL A 331 3.19 13.42 33.98
C VAL A 331 2.35 12.15 33.83
N GLU A 332 1.36 11.95 34.69
CA GLU A 332 0.46 10.80 34.66
C GLU A 332 -0.38 10.77 33.37
N LEU A 333 -0.86 11.92 32.91
CA LEU A 333 -1.63 12.03 31.67
C LEU A 333 -0.80 11.57 30.45
N TRP A 334 0.48 11.94 30.38
CA TRP A 334 1.35 11.51 29.28
C TRP A 334 1.67 10.02 29.33
N ILE A 335 1.83 9.45 30.53
CA ILE A 335 2.00 8.01 30.70
C ILE A 335 0.75 7.26 30.23
N VAL A 336 -0.45 7.71 30.63
CA VAL A 336 -1.72 7.11 30.19
C VAL A 336 -1.89 7.20 28.67
N LYS A 337 -1.51 8.33 28.05
CA LYS A 337 -1.51 8.47 26.59
C LYS A 337 -0.57 7.46 25.91
N ALA A 338 0.63 7.24 26.45
CA ALA A 338 1.57 6.26 25.91
C ALA A 338 1.07 4.81 26.04
N ILE A 339 0.42 4.46 27.16
CA ILE A 339 -0.23 3.15 27.34
C ILE A 339 -1.39 2.98 26.35
N THR A 340 -2.23 4.01 26.21
CA THR A 340 -3.38 4.00 25.29
C THR A 340 -2.92 3.84 23.83
N ALA A 341 -1.81 4.47 23.47
CA ALA A 341 -1.16 4.32 22.17
C ALA A 341 -0.41 2.98 22.00
N LYS A 342 -0.41 2.11 23.02
CA LYS A 342 0.27 0.80 23.06
C LYS A 342 1.78 0.89 22.86
N LEU A 343 2.38 2.00 23.29
CA LEU A 343 3.82 2.22 23.16
C LEU A 343 4.61 1.66 24.34
N ILE A 344 4.01 1.70 25.53
CA ILE A 344 4.62 1.28 26.79
C ILE A 344 3.58 0.50 27.59
N ASP A 345 3.99 -0.64 28.15
CA ASP A 345 3.27 -1.33 29.22
C ASP A 345 4.00 -1.04 30.54
N CYS A 346 3.39 -0.26 31.42
CA CYS A 346 3.98 0.12 32.70
C CYS A 346 2.96 0.22 33.83
N LYS A 347 3.48 0.27 35.06
CA LYS A 347 2.73 0.54 36.29
C LYS A 347 3.24 1.83 36.92
N MET A 348 2.32 2.66 37.39
CA MET A 348 2.63 3.91 38.08
C MET A 348 2.62 3.66 39.59
N ASP A 349 3.75 3.94 40.25
CA ASP A 349 3.83 4.01 41.72
C ASP A 349 3.84 5.49 42.11
N GLN A 350 2.66 5.98 42.45
CA GLN A 350 2.45 7.39 42.78
C GLN A 350 3.08 7.76 44.13
N MET A 351 3.19 6.82 45.09
CA MET A 351 3.79 7.13 46.40
C MET A 351 5.29 7.36 46.28
N ASN A 352 5.97 6.52 45.49
CA ASN A 352 7.41 6.64 45.26
C ASN A 352 7.77 7.54 44.07
N GLN A 353 6.78 8.10 43.37
CA GLN A 353 6.96 8.97 42.19
C GLN A 353 7.82 8.30 41.10
N VAL A 354 7.55 7.02 40.83
CA VAL A 354 8.29 6.21 39.84
C VAL A 354 7.33 5.43 38.94
N VAL A 355 7.75 5.23 37.70
CA VAL A 355 7.08 4.36 36.71
C VAL A 355 7.90 3.11 36.54
N ILE A 356 7.25 1.95 36.73
CA ILE A 356 7.87 0.64 36.50
C ILE A 356 7.44 0.14 35.12
N VAL A 357 8.37 0.14 34.18
CA VAL A 357 8.17 -0.29 32.80
C VAL A 357 8.35 -1.80 32.71
N SER A 358 7.32 -2.47 32.17
CA SER A 358 7.37 -3.91 31.87
C SER A 358 7.80 -4.16 30.43
N ARG A 359 7.34 -3.33 29.49
CA ARG A 359 7.66 -3.42 28.05
C ARG A 359 7.62 -2.05 27.40
N CYS A 360 8.54 -1.80 26.47
CA CYS A 360 8.53 -0.66 25.57
C CYS A 360 8.58 -1.12 24.12
N THR A 361 8.04 -0.29 23.23
CA THR A 361 8.20 -0.43 21.78
C THR A 361 9.48 0.26 21.35
N GLU A 362 10.42 -0.46 20.74
CA GLU A 362 11.65 0.14 20.23
C GLU A 362 11.37 0.99 18.98
N ARG A 363 11.99 2.18 18.88
CA ARG A 363 11.81 3.07 17.71
C ARG A 363 12.59 2.59 16.49
N ILE A 364 13.76 2.00 16.72
CA ILE A 364 14.64 1.39 15.72
C ILE A 364 15.09 0.03 16.27
N PHE A 365 15.04 -1.01 15.44
CA PHE A 365 15.53 -2.33 15.81
C PHE A 365 16.84 -2.64 15.06
N GLY A 366 17.95 -2.24 15.66
CA GLY A 366 19.28 -2.39 15.07
C GLY A 366 20.09 -3.57 15.62
N GLN A 367 21.38 -3.56 15.29
CA GLN A 367 22.32 -4.63 15.65
C GLN A 367 22.46 -4.82 17.18
N HIS A 368 22.39 -3.74 17.95
CA HIS A 368 22.49 -3.80 19.41
C HIS A 368 21.30 -4.55 20.02
N GLN A 369 20.08 -4.26 19.53
CA GLN A 369 18.85 -4.95 19.93
C GLN A 369 18.90 -6.43 19.53
N TRP A 370 19.38 -6.75 18.32
CA TRP A 370 19.63 -8.14 17.90
C TRP A 370 20.60 -8.87 18.83
N HIS A 371 21.67 -8.20 19.26
CA HIS A 371 22.64 -8.79 20.18
C HIS A 371 22.02 -9.07 21.56
N SER A 372 21.30 -8.09 22.12
CA SER A 372 20.57 -8.24 23.39
C SER A 372 19.54 -9.37 23.33
N LEU A 373 18.77 -9.45 22.24
CA LEU A 373 17.81 -10.54 22.01
C LEU A 373 18.51 -11.90 21.95
N ARG A 374 19.64 -11.99 21.23
CA ARG A 374 20.43 -13.23 21.14
C ARG A 374 20.91 -13.68 22.52
N LEU A 375 21.40 -12.76 23.35
CA LEU A 375 21.84 -13.07 24.71
C LEU A 375 20.68 -13.57 25.57
N LYS A 376 19.54 -12.87 25.57
CA LYS A 376 18.34 -13.28 26.32
C LYS A 376 17.84 -14.66 25.89
N LEU A 377 17.79 -14.95 24.59
CA LEU A 377 17.41 -16.26 24.06
C LEU A 377 18.41 -17.36 24.45
N ALA A 378 19.71 -17.06 24.47
CA ALA A 378 20.73 -18.01 24.92
C ALA A 378 20.56 -18.35 26.41
N THR A 379 20.31 -17.35 27.26
CA THR A 379 20.00 -17.55 28.68
C THR A 379 18.72 -18.38 28.85
N TRP A 380 17.66 -18.07 28.09
CA TRP A 380 16.41 -18.81 28.18
C TRP A 380 16.58 -20.27 27.76
N ARG A 381 17.33 -20.53 26.68
CA ARG A 381 17.70 -21.88 26.24
C ARG A 381 18.47 -22.62 27.35
N GLY A 382 19.42 -21.95 28.01
CA GLY A 382 20.17 -22.52 29.14
C GLY A 382 19.26 -22.88 30.32
N ASN A 383 18.33 -22.01 30.67
CA ASN A 383 17.37 -22.24 31.76
C ASN A 383 16.44 -23.42 31.46
N VAL A 384 15.92 -23.52 30.22
CA VAL A 384 15.07 -24.65 29.80
C VAL A 384 15.87 -25.96 29.81
N ALA A 385 17.11 -25.95 29.33
CA ALA A 385 17.97 -27.12 29.38
C ALA A 385 18.24 -27.58 30.82
N SER A 386 18.52 -26.63 31.72
CA SER A 386 18.71 -26.91 33.15
C SER A 386 17.46 -27.51 33.79
N LEU A 387 16.27 -26.97 33.51
CA LEU A 387 15.00 -27.51 34.01
C LEU A 387 14.75 -28.93 33.50
N ILE A 388 15.03 -29.21 32.22
CA ILE A 388 14.90 -30.55 31.65
C ILE A 388 15.85 -31.52 32.36
N SER A 389 17.11 -31.13 32.58
CA SER A 389 18.08 -31.95 33.31
C SER A 389 17.64 -32.21 34.76
N THR A 390 17.08 -31.22 35.46
CA THR A 390 16.54 -31.40 36.82
C THR A 390 15.35 -32.36 36.84
N ILE A 391 14.43 -32.26 35.87
CA ILE A 391 13.29 -33.17 35.76
C ILE A 391 13.75 -34.61 35.47
N GLN A 392 14.70 -34.78 34.55
CA GLN A 392 15.27 -36.09 34.23
C GLN A 392 16.01 -36.69 35.43
N ALA A 393 16.81 -35.90 36.15
CA ALA A 393 17.51 -36.35 37.35
C ALA A 393 16.52 -36.78 38.45
N ASN A 394 15.46 -36.01 38.68
CA ASN A 394 14.41 -36.36 39.66
C ASN A 394 13.67 -37.65 39.28
N LYS A 395 13.39 -37.85 37.98
CA LYS A 395 12.75 -39.08 37.49
C LYS A 395 13.62 -40.32 37.75
N VAL A 396 14.94 -40.22 37.53
CA VAL A 396 15.89 -41.32 37.81
C VAL A 396 15.97 -41.61 39.32
N VAL A 397 15.90 -40.59 40.17
CA VAL A 397 15.86 -40.76 41.63
C VAL A 397 14.56 -41.41 42.11
N GLU A 398 13.41 -41.06 41.53
CA GLU A 398 12.13 -41.73 41.82
C GLU A 398 12.13 -43.20 41.39
N GLU A 399 12.61 -43.50 40.18
CA GLU A 399 12.73 -44.88 39.66
C GLU A 399 13.73 -45.71 40.50
N GLY A 400 14.85 -45.12 40.92
CA GLY A 400 15.83 -45.76 41.81
C GLY A 400 15.31 -46.00 43.23
N SER A 401 14.47 -45.09 43.75
CA SER A 401 13.85 -45.22 45.08
C SER A 401 12.75 -46.29 45.10
N GLN A 402 11.96 -46.39 44.02
CA GLN A 402 10.98 -47.47 43.85
C GLN A 402 11.65 -48.84 43.66
N ALA A 403 12.77 -48.90 42.94
CA ALA A 403 13.54 -50.13 42.78
C ALA A 403 14.18 -50.62 44.10
N MET A 404 14.68 -49.70 44.94
CA MET A 404 15.21 -50.05 46.27
C MET A 404 14.13 -50.50 47.26
N GLN A 405 12.94 -49.88 47.24
CA GLN A 405 11.81 -50.35 48.06
C GLN A 405 11.30 -51.73 47.61
N GLY A 406 11.34 -52.04 46.31
CA GLY A 406 10.99 -53.37 45.79
C GLY A 406 12.00 -54.48 46.12
N MET A 407 13.29 -54.16 46.28
CA MET A 407 14.32 -55.13 46.68
C MET A 407 14.36 -55.39 48.20
N ALA A 408 13.87 -54.47 49.02
CA ALA A 408 13.82 -54.64 50.48
C ALA A 408 12.63 -55.52 50.97
N ILE A 409 11.70 -55.88 50.08
CA ILE A 409 10.47 -56.65 50.41
C ILE A 409 10.52 -58.09 49.85
N ARG A 410 11.70 -58.61 49.47
CA ARG A 410 11.86 -60.01 49.03
C ARG A 410 12.62 -60.87 50.01
#